data_AF-A0A9X9F4X2-F1
#
_entry.id   AF-A0A9X9F4X2-F1
#
_cell.length_a   1.000
_cell.length_b   1.000
_cell.length_c   1.000
_cell.angle_alpha   90.00
_cell.angle_beta   90.00
_cell.angle_gamma   90.00
#
_symmetry.space_group_name_H-M   'P 1'
#
loop_
_entity.id
_entity.type
_entity.pdbx_description
1 polymer ?
#
loop_
_entity_poly.entity_id
_entity_poly.type
_entity_poly.pdbx_seq_one_letter_code
_entity_poly.pdbx_strand_id
1 'polypeptide(L)'
;IIVHNELTLVDTGYPSFLPLIENAILKHGYEMKNLKNIIITHYDDDHIGAVYDFKVKYPNINVIASEIESNYINGDIKAERLVQA
;
A
#
# COMPACT_ATOMS: atom_id res chain seq x y z
N ILE A 1 5.17 -6.10 9.11
CA ILE A 1 5.73 -5.83 10.46
C ILE A 1 4.60 -5.93 11.48
N ILE A 2 4.84 -6.53 12.65
CA ILE A 2 3.82 -6.75 13.68
C ILE A 2 4.33 -6.13 14.98
N VAL A 3 3.57 -5.19 15.55
CA VAL A 3 3.85 -4.55 16.85
C VAL A 3 2.53 -4.38 17.59
N HIS A 4 2.43 -4.81 18.85
CA HIS A 4 1.20 -4.72 19.66
C HIS A 4 -0.09 -5.21 18.97
N ASN A 5 -0.01 -6.29 18.18
CA ASN A 5 -1.13 -6.84 17.38
C ASN A 5 -1.65 -5.91 16.25
N GLU A 6 -0.87 -4.89 15.91
CA GLU A 6 -1.07 -4.03 14.75
C GLU A 6 -0.17 -4.48 13.61
N LEU A 7 -0.77 -4.62 12.44
CA LEU A 7 -0.07 -4.96 11.21
C LEU A 7 0.33 -3.68 10.49
N THR A 8 1.56 -3.69 10.02
CA THR A 8 2.05 -2.79 9.00
C THR A 8 2.45 -3.62 7.78
N LEU A 9 1.77 -3.38 6.66
CA LEU A 9 2.11 -3.94 5.37
C LEU A 9 3.23 -3.10 4.74
N VAL A 10 4.15 -3.73 4.02
CA VAL A 10 5.19 -3.05 3.24
C VAL A 10 4.93 -3.37 1.78
N ASP A 11 4.65 -2.34 0.99
CA ASP A 11 4.18 -2.37 -0.39
C ASP A 11 2.85 -3.12 -0.59
N THR A 12 2.25 -2.93 -1.76
CA THR A 12 0.92 -3.47 -2.09
C THR A 12 0.88 -4.32 -3.35
N GLY A 13 2.03 -4.50 -4.01
CA GLY A 13 2.09 -5.29 -5.23
C GLY A 13 1.46 -4.57 -6.42
N TYR A 14 0.96 -5.37 -7.36
CA TYR A 14 0.26 -4.90 -8.56
C TYR A 14 -1.22 -4.58 -8.31
N PRO A 15 -1.91 -3.92 -9.26
CA PRO A 15 -3.36 -3.80 -9.23
C PRO A 15 -4.05 -5.15 -9.03
N SER A 16 -5.19 -5.15 -8.35
CA SER A 16 -5.95 -6.36 -7.98
C SER A 16 -5.30 -7.26 -6.92
N PHE A 17 -4.21 -6.86 -6.26
CA PHE A 17 -3.61 -7.65 -5.18
C PHE A 17 -4.36 -7.57 -3.84
N LEU A 18 -5.29 -6.62 -3.69
CA LEU A 18 -6.05 -6.44 -2.45
C LEU A 18 -6.68 -7.77 -1.93
N PRO A 19 -7.42 -8.57 -2.73
CA PRO A 19 -7.97 -9.84 -2.24
C PRO A 19 -6.91 -10.87 -1.87
N LEU A 20 -5.75 -10.86 -2.54
CA LEU A 20 -4.64 -11.77 -2.22
C LEU A 20 -4.06 -11.44 -0.85
N ILE A 21 -3.85 -10.16 -0.59
CA ILE A 21 -3.32 -9.67 0.69
C ILE A 21 -4.33 -9.87 1.82
N GLU A 22 -5.62 -9.61 1.59
CA GLU A 22 -6.69 -9.90 2.56
C GLU A 22 -6.69 -11.38 2.96
N ASN A 23 -6.63 -12.27 1.97
CA ASN A 23 -6.55 -13.71 2.22
C ASN A 23 -5.26 -14.10 2.96
N ALA A 24 -4.13 -13.46 2.64
CA ALA A 24 -2.87 -13.71 3.35
C ALA A 24 -2.97 -13.28 4.82
N ILE A 25 -3.54 -12.11 5.11
CA ILE A 25 -3.75 -11.60 6.48
C ILE A 25 -4.61 -12.59 7.28
N LEU A 26 -5.74 -13.04 6.72
CA LEU A 26 -6.63 -14.01 7.35
C LEU A 26 -5.93 -15.36 7.60
N LYS A 27 -5.16 -15.87 6.63
CA LYS A 27 -4.39 -17.12 6.77
C LYS A 27 -3.35 -17.07 7.88
N HIS A 28 -2.85 -15.88 8.22
CA HIS A 28 -1.91 -15.69 9.33
C HIS A 28 -2.60 -15.42 10.67
N GLY A 29 -3.92 -15.59 10.75
CA GLY A 29 -4.70 -15.46 12.00
C GLY A 29 -5.03 -14.02 12.38
N TYR A 30 -4.88 -13.07 11.46
CA TYR A 30 -5.23 -11.67 11.69
C TYR A 30 -6.52 -11.30 10.96
N GLU A 31 -7.18 -10.25 11.42
CA GLU A 31 -8.31 -9.63 10.74
C GLU A 31 -7.86 -8.34 10.04
N MET A 32 -8.62 -7.89 9.04
CA MET A 32 -8.30 -6.63 8.36
C MET A 32 -8.29 -5.41 9.30
N LYS A 33 -9.05 -5.45 10.41
CA LYS A 33 -9.00 -4.41 11.45
C LYS A 33 -7.64 -4.27 12.13
N ASN A 34 -6.78 -5.30 12.05
CA ASN A 34 -5.42 -5.27 12.57
C ASN A 34 -4.47 -4.49 11.66
N LEU A 35 -4.75 -4.36 10.36
CA LEU A 35 -3.95 -3.55 9.44
C LEU A 35 -4.17 -2.07 9.73
N LYS A 36 -3.10 -1.41 10.21
CA LYS A 36 -3.12 0.02 10.56
C LYS A 36 -2.35 0.87 9.57
N ASN A 37 -1.23 0.33 9.08
CA ASN A 37 -0.30 1.08 8.26
C ASN A 37 0.06 0.30 6.99
N ILE A 38 0.28 1.03 5.91
CA ILE A 38 0.95 0.58 4.70
C ILE A 38 2.16 1.49 4.51
N ILE A 39 3.35 0.90 4.45
CA ILE A 39 4.58 1.62 4.09
C ILE A 39 4.86 1.34 2.63
N ILE A 40 5.10 2.38 1.84
CA ILE A 40 5.52 2.28 0.45
C ILE A 40 7.01 2.55 0.34
N THR A 41 7.73 1.64 -0.30
CA THR A 41 9.18 1.75 -0.51
C THR A 41 9.50 2.73 -1.64
N HIS A 42 8.81 2.60 -2.77
CA HIS A 42 8.90 3.52 -3.91
C HIS A 42 7.64 3.46 -4.80
N TYR A 43 7.52 4.42 -5.73
CA TYR A 43 6.31 4.66 -6.52
C TYR A 43 6.10 3.72 -7.72
N ASP A 44 7.00 2.77 -7.97
CA ASP A 44 6.86 1.86 -9.11
C ASP A 44 5.57 1.01 -9.01
N ASP A 45 4.99 0.69 -10.16
CA ASP A 45 3.64 0.13 -10.26
C ASP A 45 3.48 -1.22 -9.55
N ASP A 46 4.57 -1.98 -9.40
CA ASP A 46 4.62 -3.25 -8.69
C ASP A 46 4.69 -3.10 -7.16
N HIS A 47 4.82 -1.87 -6.65
CA HIS A 47 4.79 -1.56 -5.23
C HIS A 47 3.50 -0.84 -4.82
N ILE A 48 3.00 0.07 -5.66
CA ILE A 48 1.83 0.91 -5.34
C ILE A 48 0.51 0.42 -5.94
N GLY A 49 0.55 -0.65 -6.73
CA GLY A 49 -0.54 -1.05 -7.61
C GLY A 49 -1.89 -1.28 -6.92
N ALA A 50 -1.92 -1.70 -5.65
CA ALA A 50 -3.17 -1.88 -4.91
C ALA A 50 -3.41 -0.82 -3.82
N VAL A 51 -2.56 0.22 -3.68
CA VAL A 51 -2.70 1.27 -2.65
C VAL A 51 -4.05 1.97 -2.72
N TYR A 52 -4.51 2.28 -3.94
CA TYR A 52 -5.80 2.94 -4.15
C TYR A 52 -6.96 2.09 -3.62
N ASP A 53 -6.97 0.80 -3.95
CA ASP A 53 -8.02 -0.14 -3.52
C ASP A 53 -8.07 -0.25 -1.98
N PHE A 54 -6.89 -0.30 -1.34
CA PHE A 54 -6.79 -0.24 0.13
C PHE A 54 -7.38 1.05 0.69
N LYS A 55 -7.04 2.21 0.11
CA LYS A 55 -7.50 3.50 0.63
C LYS A 55 -9.01 3.67 0.49
N VAL A 56 -9.59 3.18 -0.61
CA VAL A 56 -11.05 3.21 -0.85
C VAL A 56 -11.78 2.27 0.10
N LYS A 57 -11.33 1.02 0.24
CA LYS A 57 -12.01 0.02 1.06
C LYS A 57 -11.77 0.20 2.56
N TYR A 58 -10.60 0.70 2.95
CA TYR A 58 -10.16 0.87 4.33
C TYR A 58 -9.60 2.28 4.57
N PRO A 59 -10.45 3.31 4.60
CA PRO A 59 -10.02 4.72 4.65
C PRO A 59 -9.21 5.08 5.90
N ASN A 60 -9.33 4.29 6.98
CA ASN A 60 -8.63 4.47 8.24
C ASN A 60 -7.19 3.93 8.24
N ILE A 61 -6.75 3.25 7.18
CA ILE A 61 -5.36 2.83 7.04
C ILE A 61 -4.49 4.04 6.71
N ASN A 62 -3.39 4.17 7.44
CA ASN A 62 -2.36 5.16 7.17
C ASN A 62 -1.45 4.66 6.04
N VAL A 63 -1.34 5.43 4.96
CA VAL A 63 -0.34 5.20 3.92
C VAL A 63 0.84 6.11 4.22
N ILE A 64 2.03 5.51 4.35
CA ILE A 64 3.26 6.16 4.76
C ILE A 64 4.27 5.95 3.64
N ALA A 65 4.89 7.03 3.18
CA ALA A 65 5.97 6.99 2.20
C ALA A 65 7.00 8.07 2.58
N SER A 66 8.17 8.05 1.93
CA SER A 66 9.07 9.20 2.02
C SER A 66 8.42 10.43 1.39
N GLU A 67 8.86 11.63 1.76
CA GLU A 67 8.39 12.87 1.16
C GLU A 67 8.55 12.84 -0.38
N ILE A 68 9.71 12.35 -0.85
CA ILE A 68 10.04 12.23 -2.28
C ILE A 68 9.03 11.32 -2.98
N GLU A 69 8.84 10.10 -2.46
CA GLU A 69 7.95 9.11 -3.06
C GLU A 69 6.48 9.55 -3.01
N SER A 70 6.08 10.23 -1.93
CA SER A 70 4.70 10.70 -1.74
C SER A 70 4.25 11.66 -2.85
N ASN A 71 5.15 12.50 -3.37
CA ASN A 71 4.85 13.43 -4.45
C ASN A 71 4.49 12.68 -5.75
N TYR A 72 5.15 11.55 -6.04
CA TYR A 72 4.82 10.73 -7.20
C TYR A 72 3.53 9.95 -7.00
N ILE A 73 3.32 9.39 -5.81
CA ILE A 73 2.14 8.57 -5.47
C ILE A 73 0.85 9.40 -5.52
N ASN A 74 0.89 10.64 -5.02
CA ASN A 74 -0.25 11.56 -5.06
C ASN A 74 -0.49 12.16 -6.46
N GLY A 75 0.47 12.00 -7.38
CA GLY A 75 0.42 12.62 -8.70
C GLY A 75 0.81 14.10 -8.71
N ASP A 76 1.41 14.61 -7.64
CA ASP A 76 1.96 15.97 -7.57
C ASP A 76 3.15 16.13 -8.53
N ILE A 77 3.92 15.05 -8.71
CA ILE A 77 4.98 14.93 -9.72
C ILE A 77 4.63 13.80 -10.67
N LYS A 78 4.79 14.05 -11.97
CA LYS A 78 4.60 13.03 -13.00
C LYS A 78 5.70 11.96 -12.87
N ALA A 79 5.29 10.71 -12.69
CA ALA A 79 6.19 9.55 -12.67
C ALA A 79 7.07 9.47 -13.93
N GLU A 80 8.34 9.15 -13.76
CA GLU A 80 9.32 9.14 -14.87
C GLU A 80 8.90 8.17 -15.98
N ARG A 81 8.35 7.01 -15.61
CA ARG A 81 7.76 6.03 -16.54
C ARG A 81 6.69 6.62 -17.47
N LEU A 82 5.95 7.64 -17.04
CA LEU A 82 4.93 8.32 -17.84
C LEU A 82 5.51 9.46 -18.69
N VAL A 83 6.73 9.91 -18.38
CA VAL A 83 7.47 10.92 -19.15
C VAL A 83 8.20 10.25 -20.32
N GLN A 84 8.63 9.01 -20.15
CA GLN A 84 9.38 8.23 -21.14
C GLN A 84 8.51 7.36 -22.07
N ALA A 85 7.19 7.35 -21.86
CA ALA A 85 6.21 6.60 -22.66
C ALA A 85 5.80 7.31 -23.95
#